data_AF-A0AAV0J5Q2-F1
#
_entry.id   AF-A0AAV0J5Q2-F1
#
_cell.length_a   1.000
_cell.length_b   1.000
_cell.length_c   1.000
_cell.angle_alpha   90.00
_cell.angle_beta   90.00
_cell.angle_gamma   90.00
#
_symmetry.space_group_name_H-M   'P 1'
#
loop_
_entity.id
_entity.type
_entity.pdbx_description
1 polymer ?
#
loop_
_entity_poly.entity_id
_entity_poly.type
_entity_poly.pdbx_seq_one_letter_code
_entity_poly.pdbx_strand_id
1 'polypeptide(L)'
;MYVAERSTGVGYTFDPDTAVWSGPYDVRPGGSASSALGIVNGRLVLVGLIGDGANQKVKGLKLWELDGETMECGREIGELPADFLKELEPDFAGLSSVNVNFKGDFLFVTNNSAPERVIVGEFDDGGRCGWSSVRNSVVNDDVRLSSTVVYTCADVGLGDLQRATVSAGWRFSLKDGA
;
A
#
# COMPACT_ATOMS: atom_id res chain seq x y z
N MET A 1 -2.95 16.67 7.11
CA MET A 1 -3.02 15.78 5.92
C MET A 1 -1.64 15.69 5.30
N TYR A 2 -1.27 14.52 4.79
CA TYR A 2 0.03 14.25 4.17
C TYR A 2 -0.19 13.82 2.73
N VAL A 3 0.59 14.39 1.80
CA VAL A 3 0.52 14.05 0.38
C VAL A 3 1.94 13.92 -0.14
N ALA A 4 2.21 12.89 -0.94
CA ALA A 4 3.45 12.79 -1.69
C ALA A 4 3.15 12.41 -3.14
N GLU A 5 3.85 13.05 -4.05
CA GLU A 5 3.83 12.65 -5.44
C GLU A 5 4.62 11.35 -5.60
N ARG A 6 3.94 10.32 -6.06
CA ARG A 6 4.44 8.95 -6.02
C ARG A 6 5.73 8.71 -6.81
N SER A 7 5.97 9.42 -7.91
CA SER A 7 7.14 9.23 -8.78
C SER A 7 8.35 10.04 -8.32
N THR A 8 8.15 11.30 -7.95
CA THR A 8 9.25 12.17 -7.51
C THR A 8 9.54 12.06 -6.02
N GLY A 9 8.60 11.52 -5.24
CA GLY A 9 8.64 11.51 -3.78
C GLY A 9 8.68 12.92 -3.17
N VAL A 10 8.20 13.94 -3.90
CA VAL A 10 7.98 15.27 -3.33
C VAL A 10 6.75 15.23 -2.43
N GLY A 11 6.95 15.47 -1.14
CA GLY A 11 5.94 15.50 -0.11
C GLY A 11 5.49 16.92 0.26
N TYR A 12 4.26 17.02 0.76
CA TYR A 12 3.68 18.21 1.36
C TYR A 12 2.82 17.82 2.57
N THR A 13 2.69 18.75 3.50
CA THR A 13 1.73 18.66 4.60
C THR A 13 0.69 19.76 4.47
N PHE A 14 -0.55 19.46 4.85
CA PHE A 14 -1.65 20.43 4.88
C PHE A 14 -2.26 20.42 6.27
N ASP A 15 -2.24 21.58 6.93
CA ASP A 15 -2.92 21.80 8.19
C ASP A 15 -4.36 22.30 7.91
N PRO A 16 -5.40 21.49 8.21
CA PRO A 16 -6.78 21.88 7.97
C PRO A 16 -7.27 23.00 8.91
N ASP A 17 -6.65 23.20 10.06
CA ASP A 17 -7.08 24.21 11.03
C ASP A 17 -6.64 25.61 10.60
N THR A 18 -5.43 25.72 10.03
CA THR A 18 -4.89 26.98 9.51
C THR A 18 -5.06 27.15 7.99
N ALA A 19 -5.46 26.09 7.29
CA ALA A 19 -5.54 26.01 5.84
C ALA A 19 -4.22 26.31 5.12
N VAL A 20 -3.08 25.96 5.76
CA VAL A 20 -1.73 26.20 5.23
C VAL A 20 -1.13 24.91 4.69
N TRP A 21 -0.47 25.02 3.54
CA TRP A 21 0.41 23.99 3.00
C TRP A 21 1.86 24.27 3.38
N SER A 22 2.58 23.22 3.77
CA SER A 22 4.03 23.26 4.03
C SER A 22 4.77 22.27 3.12
N GLY A 23 6.02 22.60 2.79
CA GLY A 23 6.85 21.85 1.82
C GLY A 23 7.42 22.76 0.72
N PRO A 24 8.01 22.19 -0.35
CA PRO A 24 8.15 20.75 -0.63
C PRO A 24 9.17 20.05 0.27
N TYR A 25 8.90 18.78 0.58
CA TYR A 25 9.82 17.87 1.26
C TYR A 25 10.33 16.80 0.28
N ASP A 26 11.60 16.42 0.32
CA ASP A 26 12.06 15.21 -0.38
C ASP A 26 11.95 14.03 0.58
N VAL A 27 10.93 13.19 0.38
CA VAL A 27 10.67 12.05 1.26
C VAL A 27 11.26 10.75 0.72
N ARG A 28 12.19 10.77 -0.25
CA ARG A 28 12.79 9.54 -0.79
C ARG A 28 14.04 9.11 -0.03
N PRO A 29 13.98 8.05 0.77
CA PRO A 29 15.18 7.41 1.27
C PRO A 29 15.93 6.73 0.13
N GLY A 30 17.22 7.04 0.00
CA GLY A 30 18.18 6.24 -0.78
C GLY A 30 17.86 6.08 -2.27
N GLY A 31 17.11 7.03 -2.88
CA GLY A 31 16.79 6.99 -4.30
C GLY A 31 15.68 5.98 -4.67
N SER A 32 14.72 5.74 -3.78
CA SER A 32 13.51 4.98 -4.10
C SER A 32 12.84 5.49 -5.37
N ALA A 33 12.44 4.57 -6.25
CA ALA A 33 11.90 4.91 -7.56
C ALA A 33 10.40 5.24 -7.53
N SER A 34 9.71 4.84 -6.45
CA SER A 34 8.33 5.26 -6.18
C SER A 34 8.02 5.20 -4.69
N SER A 35 7.17 6.11 -4.22
CA SER A 35 6.85 6.28 -2.80
C SER A 35 5.34 6.34 -2.55
N ALA A 36 4.89 5.76 -1.45
CA ALA A 36 3.53 5.89 -0.93
C ALA A 36 3.57 6.23 0.56
N LEU A 37 2.61 7.00 1.05
CA LEU A 37 2.48 7.39 2.44
C LEU A 37 1.23 6.77 3.06
N GLY A 38 1.32 6.45 4.35
CA GLY A 38 0.16 6.07 5.14
C GLY A 38 0.41 6.27 6.62
N ILE A 39 -0.67 6.16 7.40
CA ILE A 39 -0.60 6.19 8.86
C ILE A 39 -0.95 4.80 9.37
N VAL A 40 -0.08 4.26 10.23
CA VAL A 40 -0.25 2.95 10.87
C VAL A 40 0.17 3.06 12.34
N ASN A 41 -0.65 2.56 13.27
CA ASN A 41 -0.44 2.71 14.72
C ASN A 41 -0.16 4.16 15.15
N GLY A 42 -0.76 5.15 14.45
CA GLY A 42 -0.53 6.58 14.68
C GLY A 42 0.80 7.14 14.17
N ARG A 43 1.62 6.34 13.49
CA ARG A 43 2.92 6.72 12.92
C ARG A 43 2.78 6.98 11.43
N LEU A 44 3.42 8.05 10.93
CA LEU A 44 3.53 8.29 9.50
C LEU A 44 4.59 7.35 8.92
N VAL A 45 4.18 6.51 7.98
CA VAL A 45 5.04 5.52 7.34
C VAL A 45 5.12 5.79 5.84
N LEU A 46 6.34 5.77 5.34
CA LEU A 46 6.66 5.77 3.93
C LEU A 46 6.94 4.34 3.48
N VAL A 47 6.29 3.93 2.40
CA VAL A 47 6.66 2.75 1.62
C VAL A 47 7.41 3.21 0.39
N GLY A 48 8.63 2.73 0.21
CA GLY A 48 9.44 3.01 -0.97
C GLY A 48 9.69 1.74 -1.76
N LEU A 49 9.36 1.79 -3.05
CA LEU A 49 9.76 0.78 -4.02
C LEU A 49 11.19 1.07 -4.46
N ILE A 50 12.09 0.15 -4.13
CA ILE A 50 13.50 0.20 -4.52
C ILE A 50 13.62 -0.41 -5.91
N GLY A 51 14.26 0.29 -6.82
CA GLY A 51 14.38 -0.13 -8.21
C GLY A 51 15.11 0.88 -9.06
N ASP A 52 15.30 0.54 -10.32
CA ASP A 52 15.85 1.45 -11.32
C ASP A 52 14.72 1.90 -12.24
N GLY A 53 14.45 3.21 -12.26
CA GLY A 53 13.43 3.82 -13.12
C GLY A 53 13.67 3.57 -14.61
N ALA A 54 14.92 3.34 -15.04
CA ALA A 54 15.25 3.07 -16.43
C ALA A 54 14.79 1.68 -16.88
N ASN A 55 14.84 0.69 -15.98
CA ASN A 55 14.49 -0.70 -16.26
C ASN A 55 13.13 -1.10 -15.69
N GLN A 56 12.43 -0.18 -15.02
CA GLN A 56 11.13 -0.33 -14.37
C GLN A 56 10.98 -1.57 -13.46
N LYS A 57 12.10 -2.18 -13.04
CA LYS A 57 12.10 -3.40 -12.23
C LYS A 57 12.16 -3.05 -10.74
N VAL A 58 11.24 -3.63 -9.98
CA VAL A 58 11.23 -3.54 -8.51
C VAL A 58 12.28 -4.52 -7.97
N LYS A 59 13.29 -4.01 -7.27
CA LYS A 59 14.33 -4.80 -6.60
C LYS A 59 14.04 -5.03 -5.12
N GLY A 60 13.13 -4.23 -4.55
CA GLY A 60 12.74 -4.36 -3.15
C GLY A 60 11.62 -3.40 -2.79
N LEU A 61 11.05 -3.61 -1.61
CA LEU A 61 10.11 -2.70 -0.97
C LEU A 61 10.58 -2.53 0.46
N LYS A 62 10.69 -1.29 0.90
CA LYS A 62 11.14 -0.94 2.25
C LYS A 62 10.19 0.05 2.89
N LEU A 63 10.19 0.06 4.21
CA LEU A 63 9.33 0.86 5.08
C LEU A 63 10.19 1.75 5.95
N TRP A 64 9.83 3.02 6.03
CA TRP A 64 10.47 4.00 6.91
C TRP A 64 9.44 4.75 7.71
N GLU A 65 9.78 5.01 8.96
CA GLU A 65 9.03 5.96 9.79
C GLU A 65 9.45 7.38 9.41
N LEU A 66 8.47 8.25 9.16
CA LEU A 66 8.69 9.67 8.92
C LEU A 66 8.33 10.48 10.16
N ASP A 67 9.04 11.57 10.35
CA ASP A 67 8.61 12.60 11.30
C ASP A 67 7.32 13.27 10.79
N GLY A 68 6.31 13.39 11.66
CA GLY A 68 4.98 13.90 11.30
C GLY A 68 4.92 15.41 11.07
N GLU A 69 5.93 16.17 11.49
CA GLU A 69 5.99 17.63 11.34
C GLU A 69 6.96 18.01 10.22
N THR A 70 8.14 17.38 10.18
CA THR A 70 9.22 17.73 9.24
C THR A 70 9.23 16.86 7.99
N MET A 71 8.49 15.74 7.98
CA MET A 71 8.53 14.73 6.90
C MET A 71 9.92 14.13 6.68
N GLU A 72 10.85 14.33 7.62
CA GLU A 72 12.19 13.77 7.53
C GLU A 72 12.14 12.24 7.64
N CYS A 73 12.88 11.58 6.75
CA CYS A 73 12.95 10.12 6.75
C CYS A 73 13.81 9.64 7.92
N GLY A 74 13.15 9.02 8.88
CA GLY A 74 13.78 8.46 10.07
C GLY A 74 14.30 7.05 9.82
N ARG A 75 13.99 6.17 10.77
CA ARG A 75 14.49 4.79 10.80
C ARG A 75 13.78 3.90 9.77
N GLU A 76 14.55 2.98 9.15
CA GLU A 76 13.99 1.84 8.43
C GLU A 76 13.32 0.87 9.44
N ILE A 77 12.04 0.61 9.23
CA ILE A 77 11.19 -0.19 10.15
C ILE A 77 10.78 -1.55 9.56
N GLY A 78 11.07 -1.78 8.28
CA GLY A 78 10.82 -3.07 7.65
C GLY A 78 11.29 -3.12 6.20
N GLU A 79 11.55 -4.34 5.74
CA GLU A 79 11.86 -4.66 4.36
C GLU A 79 11.02 -5.87 3.94
N LEU A 80 10.46 -5.82 2.73
CA LEU A 80 9.70 -6.93 2.17
C LEU A 80 10.64 -8.10 1.86
N PRO A 81 10.40 -9.30 2.42
CA PRO A 81 11.21 -10.46 2.10
C PRO A 81 11.16 -10.82 0.61
N ALA A 82 12.29 -11.31 0.10
CA ALA A 82 12.46 -11.63 -1.33
C ALA A 82 11.43 -12.63 -1.88
N ASP A 83 10.92 -13.53 -1.04
CA ASP A 83 9.91 -14.51 -1.49
C ASP A 83 8.56 -13.87 -1.79
N PHE A 84 8.14 -12.87 -0.99
CA PHE A 84 6.96 -12.08 -1.29
C PHE A 84 7.20 -11.11 -2.45
N LEU A 85 8.42 -10.59 -2.60
CA LEU A 85 8.73 -9.73 -3.75
C LEU A 85 8.50 -10.43 -5.09
N LYS A 86 8.84 -11.73 -5.20
CA LYS A 86 8.56 -12.55 -6.40
C LYS A 86 7.08 -12.69 -6.69
N GLU A 87 6.21 -12.59 -5.66
CA GLU A 87 4.77 -12.61 -5.85
C GLU A 87 4.23 -11.33 -6.50
N LEU A 88 4.97 -10.23 -6.42
CA LEU A 88 4.67 -8.97 -7.13
C LEU A 88 5.22 -8.95 -8.57
N GLU A 89 6.09 -9.88 -8.96
CA GLU A 89 6.71 -9.93 -10.28
C GLU A 89 6.14 -11.08 -11.15
N PRO A 90 5.29 -10.78 -12.15
CA PRO A 90 5.03 -11.78 -13.19
C PRO A 90 5.06 -11.20 -14.61
N ASP A 91 6.05 -10.35 -14.90
CA ASP A 91 6.31 -9.74 -16.22
C ASP A 91 5.50 -8.46 -16.55
N PHE A 92 6.24 -7.41 -16.97
CA PHE A 92 5.82 -6.21 -17.70
C PHE A 92 5.12 -5.01 -17.04
N ALA A 93 4.91 -4.95 -15.73
CA ALA A 93 4.00 -3.92 -15.19
C ALA A 93 4.62 -2.62 -14.63
N GLY A 94 5.94 -2.55 -14.45
CA GLY A 94 6.63 -1.35 -13.95
C GLY A 94 6.21 -0.88 -12.54
N LEU A 95 6.92 0.12 -12.01
CA LEU A 95 6.71 0.67 -10.65
C LEU A 95 5.32 1.27 -10.42
N SER A 96 4.59 1.63 -11.48
CA SER A 96 3.25 2.23 -11.42
C SER A 96 2.13 1.23 -11.14
N SER A 97 2.37 -0.06 -11.36
CA SER A 97 1.35 -1.12 -11.18
C SER A 97 1.15 -1.58 -9.74
N VAL A 98 2.17 -1.37 -8.89
CA VAL A 98 2.07 -1.68 -7.46
C VAL A 98 1.12 -0.67 -6.82
N ASN A 99 0.33 -1.04 -5.82
CA ASN A 99 -0.43 -0.12 -5.00
C ASN A 99 -0.23 -0.48 -3.55
N VAL A 100 -0.26 0.54 -2.71
CA VAL A 100 -0.12 0.38 -1.26
C VAL A 100 -1.30 1.07 -0.61
N ASN A 101 -2.01 0.33 0.24
CA ASN A 101 -3.08 0.85 1.06
C ASN A 101 -2.79 0.56 2.52
N PHE A 102 -3.20 1.46 3.41
CA PHE A 102 -2.98 1.35 4.84
C PHE A 102 -4.32 1.37 5.57
N LYS A 103 -4.48 0.49 6.55
CA LYS A 103 -5.64 0.55 7.45
C LYS A 103 -5.37 -0.09 8.79
N GLY A 104 -5.67 0.66 9.86
CA GLY A 104 -5.43 0.22 11.22
C GLY A 104 -3.95 -0.07 11.40
N ASP A 105 -3.63 -1.33 11.68
CA ASP A 105 -2.29 -1.82 11.96
C ASP A 105 -1.71 -2.59 10.76
N PHE A 106 -2.34 -2.45 9.59
CA PHE A 106 -2.01 -3.20 8.38
C PHE A 106 -1.61 -2.30 7.21
N LEU A 107 -0.72 -2.83 6.37
CA LEU A 107 -0.46 -2.36 5.02
C LEU A 107 -0.77 -3.48 4.02
N PHE A 108 -1.30 -3.11 2.86
CA PHE A 108 -1.65 -4.03 1.78
C PHE A 108 -0.90 -3.60 0.53
N VAL A 109 -0.08 -4.51 -0.03
CA VAL A 109 0.62 -4.30 -1.30
C VAL A 109 -0.01 -5.18 -2.36
N THR A 110 -0.41 -4.57 -3.46
CA THR A 110 -1.06 -5.26 -4.59
C THR A 110 -0.39 -4.87 -5.90
N ASN A 111 -0.38 -5.76 -6.88
CA ASN A 111 0.00 -5.42 -8.25
C ASN A 111 -1.23 -5.48 -9.15
N ASN A 112 -1.62 -4.36 -9.77
CA ASN A 112 -2.80 -4.31 -10.64
C ASN A 112 -2.65 -5.13 -11.92
N SER A 113 -1.42 -5.39 -12.38
CA SER A 113 -1.14 -6.28 -13.51
C SER A 113 -1.05 -7.75 -13.11
N ALA A 114 -0.99 -8.02 -11.80
CA ALA A 114 -0.92 -9.35 -11.22
C ALA A 114 -1.77 -9.43 -9.93
N PRO A 115 -3.10 -9.28 -10.03
CA PRO A 115 -3.95 -9.10 -8.87
C PRO A 115 -4.22 -10.41 -8.12
N GLU A 116 -3.61 -11.54 -8.48
CA GLU A 116 -3.87 -12.87 -7.90
C GLU A 116 -3.45 -12.97 -6.43
N ARG A 117 -2.55 -12.11 -5.98
CA ARG A 117 -2.00 -12.12 -4.63
C ARG A 117 -2.03 -10.71 -4.04
N VAL A 118 -2.33 -10.66 -2.76
CA VAL A 118 -2.23 -9.47 -1.92
C VAL A 118 -1.19 -9.77 -0.86
N ILE A 119 -0.15 -8.96 -0.79
CA ILE A 119 0.82 -9.02 0.30
C ILE A 119 0.28 -8.19 1.45
N VAL A 120 0.34 -8.74 2.65
CA VAL A 120 -0.13 -8.10 3.87
C VAL A 120 1.06 -7.88 4.78
N GLY A 121 1.26 -6.63 5.19
CA GLY A 121 2.15 -6.26 6.27
C GLY A 121 1.34 -5.95 7.52
N GLU A 122 1.66 -6.57 8.65
CA GLU A 122 1.03 -6.35 9.95
C GLU A 122 2.05 -5.77 10.92
N PHE A 123 1.73 -4.65 11.55
CA PHE A 123 2.64 -3.96 12.46
C PHE A 123 2.40 -4.37 13.91
N ASP A 124 3.47 -4.79 14.61
CA ASP A 124 3.43 -4.96 16.06
C ASP A 124 3.41 -3.60 16.80
N ASP A 125 3.12 -3.62 18.10
CA ASP A 125 3.15 -2.43 18.96
C ASP A 125 4.52 -1.72 18.96
N GLY A 126 5.59 -2.47 18.65
CA GLY A 126 6.95 -1.97 18.51
C GLY A 126 7.25 -1.32 17.15
N GLY A 127 6.31 -1.33 16.22
CA GLY A 127 6.45 -0.79 14.87
C GLY A 127 7.17 -1.70 13.88
N ARG A 128 7.41 -2.98 14.22
CA ARG A 128 7.98 -3.95 13.26
C ARG A 128 6.88 -4.55 12.41
N CYS A 129 7.16 -4.67 11.11
CA CYS A 129 6.22 -5.27 10.16
C CYS A 129 6.50 -6.77 9.99
N GLY A 130 5.52 -7.61 10.34
CA GLY A 130 5.42 -8.99 9.88
C GLY A 130 4.82 -9.06 8.48
N TRP A 131 5.20 -10.05 7.67
CA TRP A 131 4.75 -10.17 6.29
C TRP A 131 4.05 -11.51 6.04
N SER A 132 2.96 -11.46 5.28
CA SER A 132 2.23 -12.61 4.77
C SER A 132 1.66 -12.32 3.39
N SER A 133 1.02 -13.32 2.77
CA SER A 133 0.29 -13.13 1.52
C SER A 133 -1.02 -13.90 1.50
N VAL A 134 -2.00 -13.33 0.80
CA VAL A 134 -3.35 -13.87 0.65
C VAL A 134 -3.68 -13.97 -0.83
N ARG A 135 -4.26 -15.09 -1.25
CA ARG A 135 -4.74 -15.26 -2.62
C ARG A 135 -6.02 -14.47 -2.84
N ASN A 136 -6.05 -13.63 -3.88
CA ASN A 136 -7.30 -13.03 -4.32
C ASN A 136 -8.14 -14.07 -5.05
N SER A 137 -9.23 -14.49 -4.42
CA SER A 137 -10.14 -15.48 -4.98
C SER A 137 -11.10 -14.97 -6.06
N VAL A 138 -11.20 -13.65 -6.24
CA VAL A 138 -12.01 -13.01 -7.27
C VAL A 138 -11.30 -13.09 -8.63
N VAL A 139 -9.97 -13.12 -8.65
CA VAL A 139 -9.19 -13.12 -9.89
C VAL A 139 -9.20 -14.50 -10.52
N ASN A 140 -9.70 -14.56 -11.75
CA ASN A 140 -9.69 -15.70 -12.66
C ASN A 140 -9.47 -15.21 -14.10
N ASP A 141 -9.33 -16.12 -15.06
CA ASP A 141 -9.02 -15.77 -16.45
C ASP A 141 -10.06 -14.84 -17.09
N ASP A 142 -11.35 -15.02 -16.78
CA ASP A 142 -12.41 -14.15 -17.28
C ASP A 142 -12.28 -12.71 -16.74
N VAL A 143 -12.00 -12.56 -15.44
CA VAL A 143 -11.79 -11.26 -14.79
C VAL A 143 -10.56 -10.55 -15.36
N ARG A 144 -9.47 -11.29 -15.65
CA ARG A 144 -8.25 -10.73 -16.23
C ARG A 144 -8.48 -10.11 -17.62
N LEU A 145 -9.42 -10.65 -18.39
CA LEU A 145 -9.69 -10.20 -19.76
C LEU A 145 -10.82 -9.18 -19.88
N SER A 146 -11.70 -9.08 -18.88
CA SER A 146 -12.96 -8.33 -19.01
C SER A 146 -13.19 -7.26 -17.95
N SER A 147 -12.35 -7.17 -16.91
CA SER A 147 -12.61 -6.32 -15.74
C SER A 147 -11.35 -5.65 -15.20
N THR A 148 -11.53 -4.50 -14.55
CA THR A 148 -10.49 -3.85 -13.75
C THR A 148 -10.68 -4.19 -12.28
N VAL A 149 -9.66 -4.76 -11.64
CA VAL A 149 -9.65 -5.02 -10.20
C VAL A 149 -9.12 -3.79 -9.48
N VAL A 150 -9.91 -3.27 -8.53
CA VAL A 150 -9.51 -2.15 -7.66
C VAL A 150 -9.43 -2.65 -6.23
N TYR A 151 -8.33 -2.34 -5.56
CA TYR A 151 -8.11 -2.67 -4.16
C TYR A 151 -8.27 -1.45 -3.28
N THR A 152 -8.95 -1.63 -2.16
CA THR A 152 -9.14 -0.64 -1.10
C THR A 152 -9.22 -1.35 0.25
N CYS A 153 -9.10 -0.60 1.33
CA CYS A 153 -9.26 -1.08 2.70
C CYS A 153 -10.04 -0.05 3.51
N ALA A 154 -10.94 -0.54 4.36
CA ALA A 154 -11.80 0.26 5.22
C ALA A 154 -12.16 -0.50 6.50
N ASP A 155 -12.56 0.22 7.55
CA ASP A 155 -13.20 -0.42 8.70
C ASP A 155 -14.63 -0.76 8.30
N VAL A 156 -14.97 -2.04 8.41
CA VAL A 156 -16.31 -2.52 8.09
C VAL A 156 -16.86 -3.24 9.33
N GLY A 157 -17.87 -2.64 9.96
CA GLY A 157 -18.56 -3.26 11.08
C GLY A 157 -19.59 -4.29 10.61
N LEU A 158 -20.06 -5.14 11.54
CA LEU A 158 -21.12 -6.11 11.23
C LEU A 158 -22.41 -5.44 10.73
N GLY A 159 -22.74 -4.26 11.28
CA GLY A 159 -23.88 -3.46 10.82
C GLY A 159 -23.70 -2.95 9.39
N ASP A 160 -22.48 -2.61 8.97
CA ASP A 160 -22.18 -2.24 7.58
C ASP A 160 -22.39 -3.42 6.64
N LEU A 161 -21.90 -4.60 7.01
CA LEU A 161 -22.10 -5.84 6.25
C LEU A 161 -23.58 -6.20 6.13
N GLN A 162 -24.35 -6.09 7.21
CA GLN A 162 -25.80 -6.33 7.18
C GLN A 162 -26.51 -5.35 6.25
N ARG A 163 -26.19 -4.06 6.30
CA ARG A 163 -26.75 -3.08 5.37
C ARG A 163 -26.38 -3.36 3.92
N ALA A 164 -25.14 -3.75 3.67
CA ALA A 164 -24.64 -4.03 2.33
C ALA A 164 -25.25 -5.30 1.73
N THR A 165 -25.56 -6.31 2.55
CA THR A 165 -26.21 -7.55 2.08
C THR A 165 -27.70 -7.37 1.77
N VAL A 166 -28.36 -6.37 2.37
CA VAL A 166 -29.77 -6.04 2.11
C VAL A 166 -29.94 -5.10 0.91
N SER A 167 -28.88 -4.37 0.50
CA SER A 167 -28.95 -3.51 -0.69
C SER A 167 -28.91 -4.36 -1.97
N ALA A 168 -29.99 -4.30 -2.74
CA ALA A 168 -30.12 -5.05 -3.99
C ALA A 168 -29.01 -4.63 -4.98
N GLY A 169 -28.22 -5.61 -5.45
CA GLY A 169 -27.24 -5.41 -6.53
C GLY A 169 -25.82 -5.91 -6.26
N TRP A 170 -25.50 -6.31 -5.02
CA TRP A 170 -24.14 -6.71 -4.63
C TRP A 170 -24.07 -8.21 -4.36
N ARG A 171 -23.03 -8.87 -4.86
CA ARG A 171 -22.72 -10.27 -4.53
C ARG A 171 -21.57 -10.30 -3.54
N PHE A 172 -21.85 -10.75 -2.31
CA PHE A 172 -20.82 -11.04 -1.32
C PHE A 172 -20.52 -12.54 -1.34
N SER A 173 -19.25 -12.88 -1.18
CA SER A 173 -18.82 -14.27 -0.96
C SER A 173 -17.95 -14.28 0.28
N LEU A 174 -18.46 -14.83 1.39
CA LEU A 174 -17.60 -15.23 2.50
C LEU A 174 -16.87 -16.50 2.07
N LYS A 175 -15.57 -16.54 2.32
CA LYS A 175 -14.82 -17.79 2.34
C LYS A 175 -14.34 -18.01 3.77
N ASP A 176 -14.59 -19.20 4.27
CA ASP A 176 -14.02 -19.64 5.53
C ASP A 176 -12.49 -19.67 5.39
N GLY A 177 -11.79 -19.06 6.35
CA GLY A 177 -10.34 -19.10 6.42
C GLY A 177 -9.88 -20.53 6.69
N ALA A 178 -8.92 -21.02 5.88
CA ALA A 178 -8.27 -22.31 6.08
C ALA A 178 -7.28 -22.26 7.25
#